data_AF-A0A937Z150-F1
#
_entry.id   AF-A0A937Z150-F1
#
_cell.length_a   1.000
_cell.length_b   1.000
_cell.length_c   1.000
_cell.angle_alpha   90.00
_cell.angle_beta   90.00
_cell.angle_gamma   90.00
#
_symmetry.space_group_name_H-M   'P 1'
#
loop_
_entity.id
_entity.type
_entity.pdbx_description
1 polymer ?
#
loop_
_entity_poly.entity_id
_entity_poly.type
_entity_poly.pdbx_seq_one_letter_code
_entity_poly.pdbx_strand_id
1 'polypeptide(L)'
;MRLALAVLAVGALGPLVLIARAQHPNGGASALSRLRFTKDYFPGTRDAEGQFMGGTEAMWLAGFQGRLYAGIGYGQDQPGEDPQPGAQILRKDAADAPWRVDQVFGPGSMRIEALVPVSFGTDYTGKKLDEPVGMLIASSSDTRRGDHEVAVWTLASAESGWQYSRIAAGYLGARAMGSHVDKVTGVHLVFAGLNRGPVHAGAYDPTAPGGIRWQEQPERTVTTRYRNDGKVYDFSRVLCFAECNRDLYMASRITLDAANQPADGGLYRRVDGPSPEWKLVYRWPVDTAILQSRYLRGLTPVPDPAGGGRECLIAAFEYPGIIVRFAPSADGASVTATQELDIKEYLNEAWDTPGARRRGAIAAYNRFLPVTEPASGATVWMCGAWVERPGSPNPPDNGSCYLIRHQDGSYDWGYINDPAHPVPAGQRLTGCRDIEPSPFPGETGRSWYFCGYDGGAGPSHNTAWIYRGEVAHEESAQ
;
A
#
# COMPACT_ATOMS: atom_id res chain seq x y z
N MET A 1 61.32 33.60 53.75
CA MET A 1 60.65 34.82 53.27
C MET A 1 60.49 34.68 51.76
N ARG A 2 59.22 34.61 51.29
CA ARG A 2 58.75 34.59 49.88
C ARG A 2 59.10 33.35 49.04
N LEU A 3 58.21 32.80 48.21
CA LEU A 3 56.75 32.73 48.15
C LEU A 3 56.47 31.57 47.16
N ALA A 4 55.49 30.72 47.46
CA ALA A 4 55.07 29.62 46.59
C ALA A 4 54.41 30.13 45.31
N LEU A 5 54.61 29.41 44.19
CA LEU A 5 53.61 29.31 43.14
C LEU A 5 53.68 27.89 42.54
N ALA A 6 52.71 27.07 42.92
CA ALA A 6 52.43 25.80 42.27
C ALA A 6 51.71 26.08 40.94
N VAL A 7 52.23 25.56 39.83
CA VAL A 7 51.51 25.52 38.56
C VAL A 7 51.02 24.09 38.37
N LEU A 8 49.69 23.94 38.48
CA LEU A 8 48.97 22.73 38.10
C LEU A 8 49.15 22.47 36.60
N ALA A 9 49.68 21.29 36.26
CA ALA A 9 49.53 20.73 34.93
C ALA A 9 48.11 20.16 34.81
N VAL A 10 47.20 20.94 34.23
CA VAL A 10 45.88 20.47 33.80
C VAL A 10 46.07 19.75 32.46
N GLY A 11 45.69 18.48 32.43
CA GLY A 11 45.75 17.62 31.26
C GLY A 11 44.88 18.14 30.12
N ALA A 12 45.42 18.08 28.90
CA ALA A 12 44.67 18.28 27.68
C ALA A 12 43.79 17.03 27.42
N LEU A 13 42.61 17.00 28.01
CA LEU A 13 41.48 16.25 27.47
C LEU A 13 41.06 16.99 26.19
N GLY A 14 41.42 16.42 25.04
CA GLY A 14 40.91 16.88 23.74
C GLY A 14 39.38 16.84 23.75
N PRO A 15 38.70 17.74 23.00
CA PRO A 15 37.25 17.77 23.02
C PRO A 15 36.75 16.45 22.43
N LEU A 16 36.17 15.61 23.30
CA LEU A 16 35.17 14.65 22.88
C LEU A 16 34.07 15.48 22.25
N VAL A 17 34.03 15.49 20.91
CA VAL A 17 32.84 15.90 20.18
C VAL A 17 31.79 14.83 20.52
N LEU A 18 30.99 15.12 21.56
CA LEU A 18 29.68 14.52 21.70
C LEU A 18 28.94 14.86 20.41
N ILE A 19 28.83 13.88 19.51
CA ILE A 19 27.82 13.91 18.46
C ILE A 19 26.49 13.85 19.21
N ALA A 20 25.94 15.02 19.51
CA ALA A 20 24.58 15.15 19.94
C ALA A 20 23.73 14.50 18.85
N ARG A 21 23.04 13.41 19.21
CA ARG A 21 21.95 12.86 18.40
C ARG A 21 20.97 14.00 18.16
N ALA A 22 20.99 14.60 16.99
CA ALA A 22 19.88 15.40 16.52
C ALA A 22 18.71 14.42 16.31
N GLN A 23 17.96 14.16 17.39
CA GLN A 23 16.60 13.68 17.24
C GLN A 23 15.86 14.79 16.52
N HIS A 24 15.66 14.62 15.22
CA HIS A 24 14.70 15.43 14.49
C HIS A 24 13.37 15.31 15.23
N PRO A 25 12.58 16.39 15.39
CA PRO A 25 11.24 16.28 15.96
C PRO A 25 10.42 15.40 15.01
N ASN A 26 10.39 14.10 15.29
CA ASN A 26 9.45 13.19 14.68
C ASN A 26 8.06 13.68 15.10
N GLY A 27 7.27 14.08 14.10
CA GLY A 27 6.13 14.96 14.28
C GLY A 27 4.97 14.31 15.02
N GLY A 28 4.30 15.08 15.88
CA GLY A 28 3.04 14.66 16.47
C GLY A 28 3.15 14.00 17.85
N ALA A 29 2.06 14.09 18.61
CA ALA A 29 1.98 13.57 19.98
C ALA A 29 2.02 12.03 20.01
N SER A 30 1.53 11.38 18.95
CA SER A 30 1.36 9.92 18.91
C SER A 30 2.67 9.14 19.08
N ALA A 31 2.64 8.04 19.85
CA ALA A 31 3.77 7.12 19.92
C ALA A 31 4.12 6.51 18.54
N LEU A 32 3.11 6.40 17.67
CA LEU A 32 3.26 5.87 16.32
C LEU A 32 4.03 6.79 15.38
N SER A 33 4.27 8.06 15.72
CA SER A 33 5.12 8.93 14.91
C SER A 33 6.61 8.79 15.22
N ARG A 34 6.92 8.15 16.36
CA ARG A 34 8.28 8.00 16.90
C ARG A 34 8.80 6.56 16.82
N LEU A 35 8.28 5.77 15.88
CA LEU A 35 8.74 4.40 15.67
C LEU A 35 10.25 4.36 15.42
N ARG A 36 10.92 3.37 16.03
CA ARG A 36 12.32 3.04 15.77
C ARG A 36 12.35 2.03 14.63
N PHE A 37 13.10 2.34 13.58
CA PHE A 37 13.16 1.49 12.40
C PHE A 37 14.47 0.71 12.33
N THR A 38 14.36 -0.54 11.92
CA THR A 38 15.48 -1.41 11.51
C THR A 38 15.21 -1.90 10.10
N LYS A 39 16.22 -1.83 9.22
CA LYS A 39 16.12 -2.41 7.88
C LYS A 39 16.00 -3.93 7.99
N ASP A 40 14.96 -4.51 7.40
CA ASP A 40 14.61 -5.93 7.55
C ASP A 40 14.81 -6.73 6.25
N TYR A 41 14.64 -6.10 5.08
CA TYR A 41 14.91 -6.71 3.79
C TYR A 41 16.08 -6.04 3.05
N PHE A 42 16.95 -6.88 2.49
CA PHE A 42 18.13 -6.50 1.71
C PHE A 42 18.01 -7.11 0.30
N PRO A 43 17.55 -6.35 -0.71
CA PRO A 43 17.43 -6.87 -2.08
C PRO A 43 18.80 -7.15 -2.70
N GLY A 44 18.85 -8.03 -3.70
CA GLY A 44 20.07 -8.49 -4.35
C GLY A 44 20.76 -9.63 -3.61
N THR A 45 20.09 -10.23 -2.63
CA THR A 45 20.63 -11.33 -1.83
C THR A 45 20.03 -12.67 -2.26
N ARG A 46 20.45 -13.77 -1.62
CA ARG A 46 19.85 -15.09 -1.80
C ARG A 46 19.32 -15.61 -0.48
N ASP A 47 18.24 -16.37 -0.55
CA ASP A 47 17.74 -17.09 0.62
C ASP A 47 18.58 -18.34 0.92
N ALA A 48 18.21 -19.06 1.98
CA ALA A 48 18.91 -20.27 2.43
C ALA A 48 18.88 -21.41 1.40
N GLU A 49 17.94 -21.40 0.45
CA GLU A 49 17.80 -22.37 -0.64
C GLU A 49 18.53 -21.89 -1.92
N GLY A 50 19.22 -20.76 -1.85
CA GLY A 50 19.98 -20.17 -2.95
C GLY A 50 19.12 -19.41 -3.97
N GLN A 51 17.82 -19.22 -3.71
CA GLN A 51 16.94 -18.46 -4.60
C GLN A 51 17.26 -16.97 -4.49
N PHE A 52 17.31 -16.29 -5.64
CA PHE A 52 17.59 -14.86 -5.67
C PHE A 52 16.40 -14.04 -5.17
N MET A 53 16.66 -13.14 -4.23
CA MET A 53 15.73 -12.17 -3.67
C MET A 53 16.17 -10.77 -4.09
N GLY A 54 15.55 -10.26 -5.16
CA GLY A 54 15.85 -8.95 -5.72
C GLY A 54 14.64 -8.04 -5.76
N GLY A 55 14.53 -7.29 -6.86
CA GLY A 55 13.35 -6.49 -7.20
C GLY A 55 13.55 -4.99 -6.99
N THR A 56 12.78 -4.23 -7.75
CA THR A 56 12.81 -2.77 -7.73
C THR A 56 11.79 -2.19 -6.76
N GLU A 57 10.67 -2.86 -6.52
CA GLU A 57 9.57 -2.35 -5.70
C GLU A 57 9.06 -3.43 -4.74
N ALA A 58 8.94 -3.13 -3.45
CA ALA A 58 8.11 -3.92 -2.54
C ALA A 58 6.72 -3.28 -2.49
N MET A 59 5.75 -3.96 -3.12
CA MET A 59 4.46 -3.38 -3.50
C MET A 59 3.38 -3.55 -2.44
N TRP A 60 3.39 -4.67 -1.73
CA TRP A 60 2.36 -5.07 -0.77
C TRP A 60 2.96 -5.85 0.40
N LEU A 61 2.33 -5.73 1.56
CA LEU A 61 2.56 -6.57 2.73
C LEU A 61 1.24 -7.17 3.20
N ALA A 62 1.27 -8.44 3.60
CA ALA A 62 0.12 -9.13 4.17
C ALA A 62 0.56 -10.12 5.27
N GLY A 63 -0.05 -10.00 6.44
CA GLY A 63 -0.03 -11.04 7.46
C GLY A 63 -1.04 -12.13 7.09
N PHE A 64 -0.60 -13.39 7.11
CA PHE A 64 -1.50 -14.52 6.89
C PHE A 64 -1.01 -15.76 7.65
N GLN A 65 -1.88 -16.31 8.50
CA GLN A 65 -1.60 -17.50 9.32
C GLN A 65 -0.26 -17.42 10.09
N GLY A 66 -0.04 -16.28 10.77
CA GLY A 66 1.16 -16.07 11.61
C GLY A 66 2.45 -15.78 10.86
N ARG A 67 2.39 -15.63 9.53
CA ARG A 67 3.54 -15.34 8.66
C ARG A 67 3.34 -14.00 7.96
N LEU A 68 4.44 -13.36 7.57
CA LEU A 68 4.42 -12.13 6.78
C LEU A 68 4.81 -12.42 5.33
N TYR A 69 4.03 -11.90 4.38
CA TYR A 69 4.28 -12.03 2.95
C TYR A 69 4.50 -10.66 2.33
N ALA A 70 5.43 -10.57 1.38
CA ALA A 70 5.73 -9.36 0.62
C ALA A 70 5.61 -9.61 -0.88
N GLY A 71 4.86 -8.76 -1.58
CA GLY A 71 4.76 -8.79 -3.03
C GLY A 71 5.84 -7.93 -3.68
N ILE A 72 6.72 -8.53 -4.49
CA ILE A 72 7.87 -7.85 -5.10
C ILE A 72 7.66 -7.64 -6.60
N GLY A 73 8.06 -6.47 -7.09
CA GLY A 73 8.07 -6.10 -8.50
C GLY A 73 9.47 -5.81 -9.04
N TYR A 74 9.59 -5.95 -10.35
CA TYR A 74 10.78 -5.76 -11.18
C TYR A 74 10.49 -4.74 -12.30
N GLY A 75 9.58 -3.78 -12.04
CA GLY A 75 9.30 -2.70 -12.97
C GLY A 75 10.52 -1.82 -13.17
N GLN A 76 10.88 -1.51 -14.43
CA GLN A 76 12.06 -0.71 -14.80
C GLN A 76 13.41 -1.27 -14.32
N ASP A 77 13.47 -2.57 -14.06
CA ASP A 77 14.67 -3.22 -13.55
C ASP A 77 15.82 -3.18 -14.58
N GLN A 78 17.03 -2.87 -14.11
CA GLN A 78 18.28 -2.89 -14.87
C GLN A 78 19.29 -3.78 -14.15
N PRO A 79 19.15 -5.11 -14.31
CA PRO A 79 19.82 -6.06 -13.43
C PRO A 79 21.30 -6.28 -13.71
N GLY A 80 21.80 -5.83 -14.88
CA GLY A 80 23.15 -6.17 -15.31
C GLY A 80 23.31 -7.70 -15.35
N GLU A 81 24.19 -8.22 -14.49
CA GLU A 81 24.48 -9.66 -14.38
C GLU A 81 23.61 -10.38 -13.34
N ASP A 82 22.80 -9.66 -12.57
CA ASP A 82 21.93 -10.28 -11.56
C ASP A 82 20.79 -11.09 -12.21
N PRO A 83 20.29 -12.16 -11.53
CA PRO A 83 19.16 -12.94 -12.02
C PRO A 83 17.88 -12.11 -12.19
N GLN A 84 17.07 -12.48 -13.19
CA GLN A 84 15.76 -11.88 -13.47
C GLN A 84 14.63 -12.89 -13.27
N PRO A 85 14.26 -13.22 -12.02
CA PRO A 85 13.19 -14.18 -11.75
C PRO A 85 11.80 -13.65 -12.14
N GLY A 86 11.66 -12.34 -12.39
CA GLY A 86 10.36 -11.66 -12.51
C GLY A 86 9.73 -11.44 -11.14
N ALA A 87 8.47 -11.00 -11.10
CA ALA A 87 7.75 -10.77 -9.85
C ALA A 87 7.83 -11.97 -8.88
N GLN A 88 7.86 -11.69 -7.58
CA GLN A 88 7.99 -12.70 -6.53
C GLN A 88 7.05 -12.42 -5.36
N ILE A 89 6.68 -13.48 -4.65
CA ILE A 89 6.21 -13.38 -3.27
C ILE A 89 7.34 -13.87 -2.37
N LEU A 90 7.74 -13.01 -1.44
CA LEU A 90 8.65 -13.38 -0.36
C LEU A 90 7.86 -13.65 0.90
N ARG A 91 8.39 -14.53 1.75
CA ARG A 91 7.78 -14.90 3.04
C ARG A 91 8.80 -14.78 4.16
N LYS A 92 8.31 -14.40 5.34
CA LYS A 92 9.05 -14.39 6.60
C LYS A 92 8.24 -15.18 7.64
N ASP A 93 8.86 -16.23 8.18
CA ASP A 93 8.20 -17.23 9.03
C ASP A 93 8.16 -16.85 10.53
N ALA A 94 9.08 -15.98 10.99
CA ALA A 94 9.15 -15.43 12.33
C ALA A 94 9.83 -14.05 12.32
N ALA A 95 9.72 -13.25 13.38
CA ALA A 95 10.28 -11.90 13.44
C ALA A 95 11.80 -11.84 13.20
N ASP A 96 12.53 -12.84 13.70
CA ASP A 96 13.98 -12.98 13.56
C ASP A 96 14.40 -13.92 12.42
N ALA A 97 13.45 -14.55 11.73
CA ALA A 97 13.73 -15.41 10.59
C ALA A 97 14.15 -14.57 9.36
N PRO A 98 15.04 -15.10 8.50
CA PRO A 98 15.34 -14.47 7.23
C PRO A 98 14.12 -14.49 6.30
N TRP A 99 14.09 -13.56 5.35
CA TRP A 99 13.19 -13.66 4.20
C TRP A 99 13.59 -14.84 3.31
N ARG A 100 12.59 -15.45 2.68
CA ARG A 100 12.75 -16.51 1.66
C ARG A 100 11.83 -16.27 0.49
N VAL A 101 12.20 -16.80 -0.67
CA VAL A 101 11.30 -16.87 -1.82
C VAL A 101 10.21 -17.90 -1.54
N ASP A 102 8.95 -17.53 -1.78
CA ASP A 102 7.79 -18.40 -1.60
C ASP A 102 7.12 -18.72 -2.94
N GLN A 103 7.06 -17.75 -3.85
CA GLN A 103 6.58 -17.94 -5.22
C GLN A 103 7.36 -17.05 -6.20
N VAL A 104 7.67 -17.61 -7.38
CA VAL A 104 8.24 -16.88 -8.53
C VAL A 104 7.27 -16.97 -9.70
N PHE A 105 7.02 -15.85 -10.39
CA PHE A 105 6.09 -15.81 -11.52
C PHE A 105 6.77 -15.86 -12.89
N GLY A 106 8.11 -15.82 -12.90
CA GLY A 106 8.93 -15.98 -14.08
C GLY A 106 9.12 -14.70 -14.89
N PRO A 107 10.04 -14.72 -15.87
CA PRO A 107 10.29 -13.58 -16.75
C PRO A 107 9.02 -13.14 -17.49
N GLY A 108 8.81 -11.82 -17.57
CA GLY A 108 7.61 -11.21 -18.14
C GLY A 108 6.54 -10.84 -17.11
N SER A 109 6.62 -11.40 -15.89
CA SER A 109 5.84 -10.91 -14.75
C SER A 109 6.48 -9.67 -14.13
N MET A 110 5.85 -8.51 -14.28
CA MET A 110 6.44 -7.23 -13.89
C MET A 110 6.34 -6.97 -12.38
N ARG A 111 5.18 -7.18 -11.76
CA ARG A 111 4.98 -6.93 -10.33
C ARG A 111 3.83 -7.71 -9.73
N ILE A 112 3.87 -7.92 -8.42
CA ILE A 112 2.66 -8.27 -7.66
C ILE A 112 1.79 -7.01 -7.56
N GLU A 113 0.66 -7.04 -8.25
CA GLU A 113 -0.29 -5.94 -8.37
C GLU A 113 -1.28 -5.87 -7.21
N ALA A 114 -1.57 -7.03 -6.59
CA ALA A 114 -2.40 -7.16 -5.39
C ALA A 114 -1.93 -8.35 -4.56
N LEU A 115 -1.98 -8.22 -3.23
CA LEU A 115 -1.76 -9.29 -2.27
C LEU A 115 -2.69 -9.05 -1.08
N VAL A 116 -3.80 -9.78 -1.00
CA VAL A 116 -4.86 -9.52 -0.02
C VAL A 116 -5.31 -10.80 0.69
N PRO A 117 -5.42 -10.81 2.03
CA PRO A 117 -6.12 -11.87 2.74
C PRO A 117 -7.63 -11.67 2.63
N VAL A 118 -8.36 -12.76 2.42
CA VAL A 118 -9.83 -12.81 2.41
C VAL A 118 -10.28 -13.94 3.33
N SER A 119 -11.38 -13.73 4.07
CA SER A 119 -12.00 -14.74 4.92
C SER A 119 -13.45 -14.95 4.50
N PHE A 120 -13.71 -16.03 3.76
CA PHE A 120 -15.04 -16.35 3.25
C PHE A 120 -15.93 -16.90 4.37
N GLY A 121 -17.13 -16.35 4.53
CA GLY A 121 -18.12 -16.80 5.52
C GLY A 121 -19.25 -17.64 4.92
N THR A 122 -19.40 -17.58 3.60
CA THR A 122 -20.38 -18.36 2.83
C THR A 122 -19.71 -18.92 1.58
N ASP A 123 -20.26 -20.00 1.05
CA ASP A 123 -19.84 -20.57 -0.23
C ASP A 123 -20.45 -19.86 -1.43
N TYR A 124 -20.13 -20.32 -2.64
CA TYR A 124 -20.63 -19.79 -3.90
C TYR A 124 -22.15 -19.85 -4.10
N THR A 125 -22.88 -20.57 -3.25
CA THR A 125 -24.34 -20.63 -3.24
C THR A 125 -24.98 -19.74 -2.18
N GLY A 126 -24.17 -19.09 -1.33
CA GLY A 126 -24.61 -18.29 -0.20
C GLY A 126 -24.86 -19.13 1.06
N LYS A 127 -24.54 -20.43 1.04
CA LYS A 127 -24.64 -21.27 2.22
C LYS A 127 -23.52 -20.89 3.19
N LYS A 128 -23.89 -20.68 4.45
CA LYS A 128 -22.93 -20.43 5.53
C LYS A 128 -21.98 -21.63 5.69
N LEU A 129 -20.68 -21.31 5.78
CA LEU A 129 -19.65 -22.29 6.09
C LEU A 129 -19.65 -22.57 7.60
N ASP A 130 -19.29 -23.79 7.99
CA ASP A 130 -19.21 -24.17 9.41
C ASP A 130 -18.20 -23.28 10.15
N GLU A 131 -17.06 -23.02 9.51
CA GLU A 131 -16.06 -22.05 9.93
C GLU A 131 -15.64 -21.18 8.73
N PRO A 132 -15.26 -19.90 8.95
CA PRO A 132 -14.75 -19.07 7.88
C PRO A 132 -13.48 -19.67 7.23
N VAL A 133 -13.40 -19.60 5.90
CA VAL A 133 -12.23 -20.08 5.14
C VAL A 133 -11.34 -18.90 4.77
N GLY A 134 -10.16 -18.85 5.38
CA GLY A 134 -9.12 -17.86 5.09
C GLY A 134 -8.29 -18.24 3.86
N MET A 135 -7.99 -17.25 3.02
CA MET A 135 -7.17 -17.41 1.82
C MET A 135 -6.36 -16.13 1.57
N LEU A 136 -5.07 -16.27 1.26
CA LEU A 136 -4.26 -15.17 0.73
C LEU A 136 -4.31 -15.21 -0.80
N ILE A 137 -4.63 -14.08 -1.43
CA ILE A 137 -4.80 -13.98 -2.88
C ILE A 137 -3.78 -13.01 -3.44
N ALA A 138 -3.00 -13.45 -4.42
CA ALA A 138 -2.01 -12.65 -5.12
C ALA A 138 -2.37 -12.49 -6.59
N SER A 139 -2.15 -11.30 -7.16
CA SER A 139 -2.17 -11.10 -8.60
C SER A 139 -0.83 -10.61 -9.09
N SER A 140 -0.27 -11.29 -10.07
CA SER A 140 0.95 -10.90 -10.78
C SER A 140 0.58 -10.25 -12.11
N SER A 141 1.25 -9.17 -12.50
CA SER A 141 1.07 -8.60 -13.83
C SER A 141 1.90 -9.35 -14.87
N ASP A 142 1.22 -10.00 -15.81
CA ASP A 142 1.86 -10.56 -16.99
C ASP A 142 1.93 -9.52 -18.13
N THR A 143 3.14 -9.16 -18.54
CA THR A 143 3.37 -8.17 -19.61
C THR A 143 3.47 -8.78 -21.00
N ARG A 144 3.48 -10.12 -21.12
CA ARG A 144 3.52 -10.80 -22.41
C ARG A 144 2.21 -10.52 -23.16
N ARG A 145 2.32 -10.06 -24.41
CA ARG A 145 1.16 -9.72 -25.26
C ARG A 145 0.72 -10.97 -26.03
N GLY A 146 -0.57 -11.31 -26.00
CA GLY A 146 -1.14 -12.48 -26.70
C GLY A 146 -2.44 -12.96 -26.05
N ASP A 147 -2.94 -14.13 -26.47
CA ASP A 147 -4.05 -14.88 -25.85
C ASP A 147 -3.60 -15.48 -24.50
N HIS A 148 -3.21 -14.62 -23.57
CA HIS A 148 -2.88 -15.01 -22.21
C HIS A 148 -4.15 -15.03 -21.34
N GLU A 149 -3.99 -15.49 -20.11
CA GLU A 149 -5.04 -15.51 -19.11
C GLU A 149 -4.72 -14.47 -18.04
N VAL A 150 -5.76 -13.77 -17.58
CA VAL A 150 -5.69 -13.01 -16.34
C VAL A 150 -6.06 -13.96 -15.21
N ALA A 151 -5.18 -14.09 -14.23
CA ALA A 151 -5.35 -15.01 -13.12
C ALA A 151 -4.91 -14.39 -11.79
N VAL A 152 -5.31 -15.07 -10.73
CA VAL A 152 -4.75 -14.91 -9.39
C VAL A 152 -4.17 -16.23 -8.93
N TRP A 153 -3.36 -16.14 -7.89
CA TRP A 153 -2.82 -17.27 -7.18
C TRP A 153 -3.33 -17.22 -5.76
N THR A 154 -3.78 -18.36 -5.25
CA THR A 154 -4.39 -18.46 -3.94
C THR A 154 -3.58 -19.36 -3.04
N LEU A 155 -3.47 -19.00 -1.77
CA LEU A 155 -2.77 -19.75 -0.74
C LEU A 155 -3.75 -20.01 0.40
N ALA A 156 -4.13 -21.28 0.59
CA ALA A 156 -4.98 -21.71 1.71
C ALA A 156 -4.13 -21.95 2.98
N SER A 157 -2.95 -22.53 2.81
CA SER A 157 -1.89 -22.59 3.81
C SER A 157 -0.51 -22.65 3.14
N ALA A 158 0.55 -22.28 3.87
CA ALA A 158 1.91 -22.35 3.36
C ALA A 158 2.30 -23.75 2.87
N GLU A 159 1.75 -24.79 3.51
CA GLU A 159 2.02 -26.20 3.21
C GLU A 159 1.29 -26.67 1.94
N SER A 160 0.17 -26.03 1.59
CA SER A 160 -0.59 -26.35 0.36
C SER A 160 0.02 -25.75 -0.92
N GLY A 161 0.92 -24.77 -0.77
CA GLY A 161 1.49 -24.01 -1.88
C GLY A 161 0.47 -23.13 -2.62
N TRP A 162 0.97 -22.28 -3.51
CA TRP A 162 0.14 -21.39 -4.31
C TRP A 162 -0.60 -22.14 -5.42
N GLN A 163 -1.91 -21.91 -5.53
CA GLN A 163 -2.79 -22.54 -6.50
C GLN A 163 -3.25 -21.53 -7.54
N TYR A 164 -3.20 -21.91 -8.82
CA TYR A 164 -3.64 -21.07 -9.92
C TYR A 164 -5.17 -20.97 -9.98
N SER A 165 -5.70 -19.76 -10.16
CA SER A 165 -7.13 -19.50 -10.34
C SER A 165 -7.35 -18.51 -11.48
N ARG A 166 -7.83 -19.03 -12.62
CA ARG A 166 -8.09 -18.24 -13.83
C ARG A 166 -9.34 -17.38 -13.64
N ILE A 167 -9.21 -16.08 -13.97
CA ILE A 167 -10.34 -15.14 -13.98
C ILE A 167 -10.96 -15.05 -15.39
N ALA A 168 -10.14 -14.70 -16.39
CA ALA A 168 -10.61 -14.40 -17.74
C ALA A 168 -9.49 -14.51 -18.78
N ALA A 169 -9.83 -14.45 -20.07
CA ALA A 169 -8.84 -14.23 -21.13
C ALA A 169 -8.34 -12.77 -21.11
N GLY A 170 -7.06 -12.53 -21.37
CA GLY A 170 -6.47 -11.19 -21.42
C GLY A 170 -4.98 -11.17 -21.08
N TYR A 171 -4.44 -9.98 -20.82
CA TYR A 171 -3.07 -9.81 -20.34
C TYR A 171 -3.02 -8.69 -19.30
N LEU A 172 -1.94 -8.62 -18.51
CA LEU A 172 -1.82 -7.96 -17.20
C LEU A 172 -2.55 -8.72 -16.08
N GLY A 173 -2.46 -8.20 -14.85
CA GLY A 173 -3.11 -8.77 -13.67
C GLY A 173 -4.37 -8.02 -13.24
N ALA A 174 -4.96 -8.49 -12.14
CA ALA A 174 -5.89 -7.73 -11.33
C ALA A 174 -5.10 -6.68 -10.53
N ARG A 175 -5.40 -5.39 -10.76
CA ARG A 175 -4.73 -4.28 -10.06
C ARG A 175 -5.26 -4.10 -8.65
N ALA A 176 -6.53 -4.37 -8.46
CA ALA A 176 -7.24 -4.17 -7.20
C ALA A 176 -8.03 -5.43 -6.89
N MET A 177 -8.02 -5.78 -5.61
CA MET A 177 -8.83 -6.87 -5.07
C MET A 177 -9.64 -6.31 -3.90
N GLY A 178 -10.84 -6.81 -3.70
CA GLY A 178 -11.70 -6.48 -2.55
C GLY A 178 -12.68 -7.62 -2.29
N SER A 179 -13.39 -7.58 -1.18
CA SER A 179 -14.43 -8.56 -0.86
C SER A 179 -15.65 -7.87 -0.27
N HIS A 180 -16.81 -8.51 -0.41
CA HIS A 180 -18.07 -8.02 0.09
C HIS A 180 -19.07 -9.17 0.24
N VAL A 181 -19.90 -9.13 1.28
CA VAL A 181 -21.05 -10.02 1.37
C VAL A 181 -22.23 -9.33 0.71
N ASP A 182 -22.64 -9.84 -0.45
CA ASP A 182 -23.80 -9.32 -1.17
C ASP A 182 -25.05 -9.47 -0.28
N LYS A 183 -25.69 -8.34 0.04
CA LYS A 183 -26.77 -8.27 1.04
C LYS A 183 -28.06 -8.93 0.58
N VAL A 184 -28.22 -9.16 -0.72
CA VAL A 184 -29.44 -9.72 -1.30
C VAL A 184 -29.31 -11.24 -1.46
N THR A 185 -28.15 -11.71 -1.92
CA THR A 185 -27.87 -13.13 -2.20
C THR A 185 -27.21 -13.86 -1.03
N GLY A 186 -26.58 -13.13 -0.10
CA GLY A 186 -25.82 -13.69 1.02
C GLY A 186 -24.46 -14.29 0.64
N VAL A 187 -24.06 -14.21 -0.63
CA VAL A 187 -22.77 -14.74 -1.11
C VAL A 187 -21.64 -13.80 -0.70
N HIS A 188 -20.60 -14.34 -0.06
CA HIS A 188 -19.35 -13.62 0.17
C HIS A 188 -18.53 -13.67 -1.11
N LEU A 189 -18.48 -12.54 -1.80
CA LEU A 189 -17.78 -12.36 -3.06
C LEU A 189 -16.39 -11.77 -2.84
N VAL A 190 -15.44 -12.21 -3.66
CA VAL A 190 -14.18 -11.51 -3.94
C VAL A 190 -14.26 -10.86 -5.31
N PHE A 191 -13.72 -9.65 -5.45
CA PHE A 191 -13.74 -8.87 -6.68
C PHE A 191 -12.33 -8.67 -7.19
N ALA A 192 -12.13 -8.89 -8.49
CA ALA A 192 -10.91 -8.62 -9.21
C ALA A 192 -11.13 -7.47 -10.20
N GLY A 193 -10.55 -6.32 -9.87
CA GLY A 193 -10.51 -5.14 -10.74
C GLY A 193 -9.32 -5.23 -11.69
N LEU A 194 -9.58 -5.52 -12.97
CA LEU A 194 -8.51 -5.76 -13.94
C LEU A 194 -7.84 -4.48 -14.41
N ASN A 195 -6.58 -4.57 -14.83
CA ASN A 195 -5.81 -3.41 -15.30
C ASN A 195 -6.47 -2.66 -16.49
N ARG A 196 -7.31 -3.34 -17.25
CA ARG A 196 -8.07 -2.75 -18.38
C ARG A 196 -9.50 -2.36 -18.05
N GLY A 197 -9.89 -2.45 -16.77
CA GLY A 197 -11.13 -1.91 -16.26
C GLY A 197 -12.30 -2.87 -16.03
N PRO A 198 -12.40 -4.07 -16.63
CA PRO A 198 -13.41 -5.02 -16.20
C PRO A 198 -13.30 -5.38 -14.72
N VAL A 199 -14.45 -5.65 -14.10
CA VAL A 199 -14.54 -6.18 -12.74
C VAL A 199 -15.16 -7.57 -12.82
N HIS A 200 -14.43 -8.58 -12.36
CA HIS A 200 -14.96 -9.92 -12.17
C HIS A 200 -15.23 -10.17 -10.69
N ALA A 201 -16.31 -10.87 -10.39
CA ALA A 201 -16.59 -11.37 -9.06
C ALA A 201 -16.38 -12.89 -9.03
N GLY A 202 -15.93 -13.40 -7.89
CA GLY A 202 -15.80 -14.83 -7.62
C GLY A 202 -16.24 -15.14 -6.20
N ALA A 203 -16.55 -16.40 -5.93
CA ALA A 203 -16.95 -16.85 -4.60
C ALA A 203 -16.22 -18.14 -4.22
N TYR A 204 -16.15 -18.42 -2.92
CA TYR A 204 -15.50 -19.63 -2.44
C TYR A 204 -16.22 -20.89 -2.93
N ASP A 205 -15.45 -21.75 -3.60
CA ASP A 205 -15.89 -23.05 -4.05
C ASP A 205 -14.69 -24.01 -3.94
N PRO A 206 -14.70 -24.96 -3.00
CA PRO A 206 -13.58 -25.88 -2.80
C PRO A 206 -13.32 -26.78 -4.02
N THR A 207 -14.26 -26.90 -4.96
CA THR A 207 -14.11 -27.69 -6.17
C THR A 207 -13.54 -26.90 -7.35
N ALA A 208 -13.50 -25.57 -7.25
CA ALA A 208 -12.95 -24.72 -8.29
C ALA A 208 -11.41 -24.63 -8.18
N PRO A 209 -10.68 -24.48 -9.30
CA PRO A 209 -9.24 -24.22 -9.28
C PRO A 209 -8.88 -23.00 -8.41
N GLY A 210 -7.96 -23.22 -7.46
CA GLY A 210 -7.59 -22.21 -6.47
C GLY A 210 -8.69 -21.85 -5.47
N GLY A 211 -9.77 -22.62 -5.39
CA GLY A 211 -10.84 -22.45 -4.40
C GLY A 211 -11.81 -21.30 -4.68
N ILE A 212 -11.73 -20.67 -5.86
CA ILE A 212 -12.58 -19.54 -6.25
C ILE A 212 -13.29 -19.87 -7.56
N ARG A 213 -14.62 -19.85 -7.54
CA ARG A 213 -15.47 -19.90 -8.74
C ARG A 213 -15.69 -18.47 -9.23
N TRP A 214 -14.98 -18.09 -10.28
CA TRP A 214 -15.17 -16.81 -10.96
C TRP A 214 -16.43 -16.81 -11.84
N GLN A 215 -17.13 -15.67 -11.88
CA GLN A 215 -18.19 -15.45 -12.85
C GLN A 215 -17.60 -15.34 -14.25
N GLU A 216 -18.25 -16.01 -15.22
CA GLU A 216 -17.80 -16.05 -16.62
C GLU A 216 -17.81 -14.66 -17.26
N GLN A 217 -18.86 -13.87 -16.98
CA GLN A 217 -18.98 -12.50 -17.45
C GLN A 217 -18.57 -11.51 -16.35
N PRO A 218 -17.89 -10.41 -16.69
CA PRO A 218 -17.60 -9.36 -15.73
C PRO A 218 -18.88 -8.65 -15.28
N GLU A 219 -18.97 -8.30 -13.99
CA GLU A 219 -20.05 -7.45 -13.45
C GLU A 219 -20.01 -6.02 -14.01
N ARG A 220 -18.82 -5.56 -14.43
CA ARG A 220 -18.64 -4.26 -15.11
C ARG A 220 -17.66 -4.39 -16.26
N THR A 221 -17.98 -3.79 -17.39
CA THR A 221 -17.06 -3.54 -18.50
C THR A 221 -16.75 -2.05 -18.64
N VAL A 222 -15.65 -1.70 -19.31
CA VAL A 222 -15.36 -0.31 -19.68
C VAL A 222 -16.34 0.18 -20.76
N THR A 223 -16.78 1.42 -20.64
CA THR A 223 -17.71 2.05 -21.60
C THR A 223 -16.99 2.81 -22.71
N THR A 224 -15.70 3.08 -22.54
CA THR A 224 -14.85 3.73 -23.54
C THR A 224 -13.45 3.11 -23.59
N ARG A 225 -12.80 3.22 -24.74
CA ARG A 225 -11.37 2.92 -24.96
C ARG A 225 -10.75 4.19 -25.55
N TYR A 226 -9.88 4.87 -24.82
CA TYR A 226 -9.28 6.09 -25.33
C TYR A 226 -8.07 5.76 -26.22
N ARG A 227 -8.12 6.09 -27.51
CA ARG A 227 -7.02 5.89 -28.48
C ARG A 227 -6.70 4.40 -28.78
N ASN A 228 -6.53 4.11 -30.07
CA ASN A 228 -6.24 2.75 -30.57
C ASN A 228 -4.74 2.38 -30.49
N ASP A 229 -3.89 3.16 -29.79
CA ASP A 229 -2.48 2.79 -29.60
C ASP A 229 -2.28 1.73 -28.50
N GLY A 230 -3.35 1.37 -27.77
CA GLY A 230 -3.42 0.17 -26.93
C GLY A 230 -2.60 0.28 -25.64
N LYS A 231 -2.38 1.50 -25.13
CA LYS A 231 -1.63 1.69 -23.89
C LYS A 231 -2.51 1.38 -22.68
N VAL A 232 -1.89 0.91 -21.60
CA VAL A 232 -2.61 0.64 -20.34
C VAL A 232 -3.30 1.88 -19.81
N TYR A 233 -2.86 3.09 -20.20
CA TYR A 233 -3.38 4.39 -19.81
C TYR A 233 -4.74 4.78 -20.41
N ASP A 234 -5.25 3.96 -21.31
CA ASP A 234 -6.43 4.23 -22.11
C ASP A 234 -7.74 3.65 -21.53
N PHE A 235 -7.62 2.86 -20.48
CA PHE A 235 -8.71 2.09 -19.88
C PHE A 235 -9.17 2.66 -18.53
N SER A 236 -10.41 2.45 -18.11
CA SER A 236 -10.83 2.82 -16.75
C SER A 236 -10.33 1.77 -15.75
N ARG A 237 -9.00 1.75 -15.53
CA ARG A 237 -8.31 0.82 -14.64
C ARG A 237 -8.88 0.94 -13.23
N VAL A 238 -9.30 -0.17 -12.63
CA VAL A 238 -9.74 -0.21 -11.23
C VAL A 238 -8.52 -0.04 -10.32
N LEU A 239 -8.64 0.85 -9.33
CA LEU A 239 -7.52 1.27 -8.47
C LEU A 239 -7.62 0.68 -7.07
N CYS A 240 -8.84 0.54 -6.54
CA CYS A 240 -9.10 0.05 -5.19
C CYS A 240 -10.59 -0.28 -4.99
N PHE A 241 -10.86 -1.07 -3.94
CA PHE A 241 -12.19 -1.40 -3.42
C PHE A 241 -12.25 -1.06 -1.93
N ALA A 242 -13.43 -0.74 -1.41
CA ALA A 242 -13.66 -0.55 0.02
C ALA A 242 -15.14 -0.78 0.37
N GLU A 243 -15.40 -1.47 1.46
CA GLU A 243 -16.75 -1.51 2.04
C GLU A 243 -16.94 -0.30 2.96
N CYS A 244 -18.03 0.44 2.80
CA CYS A 244 -18.37 1.60 3.63
C CYS A 244 -19.88 1.64 3.83
N ASN A 245 -20.34 1.79 5.07
CA ASN A 245 -21.76 1.71 5.44
C ASN A 245 -22.44 0.42 4.94
N ARG A 246 -21.69 -0.70 4.89
CA ARG A 246 -22.11 -2.01 4.34
C ARG A 246 -22.44 -1.98 2.84
N ASP A 247 -21.93 -1.01 2.09
CA ASP A 247 -21.97 -0.99 0.63
C ASP A 247 -20.55 -1.13 0.08
N LEU A 248 -20.39 -1.88 -1.01
CA LEU A 248 -19.10 -1.95 -1.69
C LEU A 248 -18.91 -0.76 -2.62
N TYR A 249 -17.77 -0.10 -2.50
CA TYR A 249 -17.32 0.95 -3.39
C TYR A 249 -16.06 0.53 -4.14
N MET A 250 -15.86 1.11 -5.32
CA MET A 250 -14.60 1.04 -6.05
C MET A 250 -14.25 2.40 -6.63
N ALA A 251 -12.95 2.69 -6.72
CA ALA A 251 -12.46 3.78 -7.54
C ALA A 251 -11.76 3.24 -8.79
N SER A 252 -12.02 3.87 -9.93
CA SER A 252 -11.30 3.59 -11.17
C SER A 252 -10.77 4.87 -11.78
N ARG A 253 -9.64 4.75 -12.49
CA ARG A 253 -8.99 5.86 -13.17
C ARG A 253 -9.95 6.52 -14.15
N ILE A 254 -9.88 7.85 -14.22
CA ILE A 254 -10.61 8.60 -15.25
C ILE A 254 -10.00 8.34 -16.62
N THR A 255 -10.84 7.89 -17.56
CA THR A 255 -10.54 7.81 -18.98
C THR A 255 -11.21 8.97 -19.71
N LEU A 256 -10.47 9.61 -20.60
CA LEU A 256 -10.98 10.72 -21.42
C LEU A 256 -11.51 10.22 -22.76
N ASP A 257 -12.41 10.96 -23.40
CA ASP A 257 -12.78 10.77 -24.81
C ASP A 257 -11.87 11.56 -25.76
N ALA A 258 -12.14 11.46 -27.07
CA ALA A 258 -11.39 12.17 -28.10
C ALA A 258 -11.40 13.71 -27.96
N ALA A 259 -12.40 14.27 -27.27
CA ALA A 259 -12.50 15.69 -26.95
C ALA A 259 -11.85 16.05 -25.61
N ASN A 260 -11.07 15.12 -25.04
CA ASN A 260 -10.42 15.21 -23.73
C ASN A 260 -11.40 15.41 -22.56
N GLN A 261 -12.65 14.96 -22.69
CA GLN A 261 -13.64 15.00 -21.61
C GLN A 261 -13.68 13.67 -20.85
N PRO A 262 -13.88 13.67 -19.52
CA PRO A 262 -14.07 12.45 -18.75
C PRO A 262 -15.25 11.59 -19.25
N ALA A 263 -14.96 10.41 -19.76
CA ALA A 263 -15.95 9.50 -20.33
C ALA A 263 -16.26 8.31 -19.41
N ASP A 264 -15.24 7.73 -18.78
CA ASP A 264 -15.38 6.63 -17.83
C ASP A 264 -14.44 6.84 -16.63
N GLY A 265 -14.68 6.12 -15.55
CA GLY A 265 -13.98 6.28 -14.28
C GLY A 265 -14.67 7.21 -13.29
N GLY A 266 -14.19 7.12 -12.06
CA GLY A 266 -14.75 7.80 -10.90
C GLY A 266 -14.83 6.87 -9.69
N LEU A 267 -15.65 7.28 -8.72
CA LEU A 267 -16.06 6.47 -7.59
C LEU A 267 -17.43 5.84 -7.91
N TYR A 268 -17.51 4.53 -7.74
CA TYR A 268 -18.71 3.75 -7.99
C TYR A 268 -19.16 3.06 -6.71
N ARG A 269 -20.47 2.85 -6.57
CA ARG A 269 -21.10 2.01 -5.56
C ARG A 269 -21.71 0.79 -6.24
N ARG A 270 -21.53 -0.39 -5.67
CA ARG A 270 -22.23 -1.60 -6.09
C ARG A 270 -23.66 -1.62 -5.53
N VAL A 271 -24.62 -1.96 -6.38
CA VAL A 271 -25.97 -2.34 -5.99
C VAL A 271 -26.03 -3.86 -6.01
N ASP A 272 -26.30 -4.44 -4.85
CA ASP A 272 -26.34 -5.89 -4.63
C ASP A 272 -27.54 -6.55 -5.29
N GLY A 273 -27.40 -7.84 -5.58
CA GLY A 273 -28.45 -8.64 -6.19
C GLY A 273 -27.92 -9.71 -7.14
N PRO A 274 -28.81 -10.59 -7.61
CA PRO A 274 -28.49 -11.58 -8.64
C PRO A 274 -28.10 -10.93 -10.00
N SER A 275 -28.46 -9.66 -10.19
CA SER A 275 -28.07 -8.83 -11.34
C SER A 275 -27.46 -7.52 -10.81
N PRO A 276 -26.20 -7.54 -10.35
CA PRO A 276 -25.60 -6.40 -9.68
C PRO A 276 -25.30 -5.27 -10.66
N GLU A 277 -25.27 -4.03 -10.15
CA GLU A 277 -24.98 -2.83 -10.93
C GLU A 277 -23.92 -1.98 -10.24
N TRP A 278 -22.97 -1.41 -11.01
CA TRP A 278 -22.01 -0.44 -10.50
C TRP A 278 -22.44 0.99 -10.87
N LYS A 279 -22.99 1.71 -9.90
CA LYS A 279 -23.48 3.09 -10.08
C LYS A 279 -22.36 4.10 -9.84
N LEU A 280 -22.10 4.96 -10.81
CA LEU A 280 -21.19 6.10 -10.63
C LEU A 280 -21.82 7.09 -9.63
N VAL A 281 -21.15 7.31 -8.50
CA VAL A 281 -21.62 8.23 -7.46
C VAL A 281 -20.83 9.54 -7.43
N TYR A 282 -19.61 9.54 -7.99
CA TYR A 282 -18.80 10.76 -8.12
C TYR A 282 -17.72 10.64 -9.18
N ARG A 283 -17.44 11.75 -9.85
CA ARG A 283 -16.36 11.89 -10.83
C ARG A 283 -15.59 13.17 -10.53
N TRP A 284 -14.30 13.04 -10.25
CA TRP A 284 -13.44 14.18 -9.96
C TRP A 284 -13.01 14.92 -11.25
N PRO A 285 -12.71 16.22 -11.15
CA PRO A 285 -12.13 16.97 -12.26
C PRO A 285 -10.73 16.47 -12.60
N VAL A 286 -10.34 16.60 -13.87
CA VAL A 286 -9.07 16.11 -14.40
C VAL A 286 -8.32 17.27 -15.06
N ASP A 287 -7.04 17.41 -14.75
CA ASP A 287 -6.13 18.23 -15.56
C ASP A 287 -5.64 17.39 -16.74
N THR A 288 -6.12 17.72 -17.93
CA THR A 288 -5.83 16.93 -19.15
C THR A 288 -4.35 16.92 -19.52
N ALA A 289 -3.55 17.89 -19.04
CA ALA A 289 -2.11 17.97 -19.26
C ALA A 289 -1.31 17.08 -18.27
N ILE A 290 -1.93 16.62 -17.18
CA ILE A 290 -1.25 15.90 -16.09
C ILE A 290 -1.88 14.53 -15.91
N LEU A 291 -1.16 13.48 -16.33
CA LEU A 291 -1.63 12.10 -16.27
C LEU A 291 -2.02 11.66 -14.84
N GLN A 292 -1.27 12.12 -13.84
CA GLN A 292 -1.46 11.81 -12.42
C GLN A 292 -2.81 12.32 -11.88
N SER A 293 -3.39 13.37 -12.47
CA SER A 293 -4.70 13.91 -12.05
C SER A 293 -5.86 12.93 -12.28
N ARG A 294 -5.61 11.85 -13.03
CA ARG A 294 -6.59 10.78 -13.29
C ARG A 294 -6.62 9.72 -12.19
N TYR A 295 -5.68 9.73 -11.25
CA TYR A 295 -5.47 8.66 -10.27
C TYR A 295 -5.87 9.04 -8.87
N LEU A 296 -6.53 8.08 -8.23
CA LEU A 296 -6.79 8.04 -6.80
C LEU A 296 -6.08 6.81 -6.22
N ARG A 297 -5.54 6.94 -5.02
CA ARG A 297 -4.78 5.94 -4.27
C ARG A 297 -5.38 5.77 -2.89
N GLY A 298 -5.48 4.52 -2.45
CA GLY A 298 -6.08 4.20 -1.16
C GLY A 298 -7.58 4.45 -1.21
N LEU A 299 -8.37 3.48 -0.80
CA LEU A 299 -9.77 3.72 -0.48
C LEU A 299 -10.06 2.93 0.78
N THR A 300 -10.45 3.64 1.83
CA THR A 300 -10.59 3.03 3.15
C THR A 300 -11.78 3.65 3.87
N PRO A 301 -12.66 2.85 4.49
CA PRO A 301 -13.69 3.39 5.36
C PRO A 301 -13.07 3.95 6.65
N VAL A 302 -13.57 5.09 7.07
CA VAL A 302 -13.24 5.73 8.35
C VAL A 302 -14.55 6.24 8.98
N PRO A 303 -14.64 6.34 10.32
CA PRO A 303 -15.75 7.05 10.95
C PRO A 303 -15.88 8.47 10.39
N ASP A 304 -17.12 8.91 10.15
CA ASP A 304 -17.38 10.31 9.79
C ASP A 304 -16.93 11.23 10.94
N PRO A 305 -16.01 12.19 10.72
CA PRO A 305 -15.58 13.11 11.78
C PRO A 305 -16.74 13.94 12.36
N ALA A 306 -17.84 14.10 11.61
CA ALA A 306 -19.06 14.74 12.12
C ALA A 306 -19.83 13.87 13.15
N GLY A 307 -19.45 12.60 13.32
CA GLY A 307 -20.08 11.64 14.23
C GLY A 307 -21.34 10.97 13.65
N GLY A 308 -22.13 10.35 14.54
CA GLY A 308 -23.43 9.75 14.17
C GLY A 308 -23.38 8.31 13.69
N GLY A 309 -22.27 7.59 13.91
CA GLY A 309 -22.17 6.15 13.64
C GLY A 309 -22.13 5.77 12.16
N ARG A 310 -21.93 6.75 11.26
CA ARG A 310 -21.73 6.54 9.83
C ARG A 310 -20.26 6.54 9.49
N GLU A 311 -19.94 5.91 8.36
CA GLU A 311 -18.62 5.89 7.77
C GLU A 311 -18.54 6.82 6.56
N CYS A 312 -17.36 7.36 6.32
CA CYS A 312 -16.94 7.99 5.09
C CYS A 312 -15.81 7.17 4.45
N LEU A 313 -15.55 7.41 3.18
CA LEU A 313 -14.36 6.88 2.51
C LEU A 313 -13.26 7.93 2.52
N ILE A 314 -12.01 7.51 2.70
CA ILE A 314 -10.84 8.38 2.52
C ILE A 314 -9.92 7.85 1.43
N ALA A 315 -9.33 8.77 0.67
CA ALA A 315 -8.40 8.48 -0.40
C ALA A 315 -7.41 9.62 -0.64
N ALA A 316 -6.33 9.33 -1.37
CA ALA A 316 -5.34 10.30 -1.81
C ALA A 316 -5.37 10.48 -3.33
N PHE A 317 -5.37 11.73 -3.81
CA PHE A 317 -5.13 12.03 -5.23
C PHE A 317 -3.63 12.18 -5.49
N GLU A 318 -3.09 11.49 -6.50
CA GLU A 318 -1.66 11.63 -6.88
C GLU A 318 -1.31 13.06 -7.33
N TYR A 319 -2.29 13.76 -7.91
CA TYR A 319 -2.19 15.16 -8.25
C TYR A 319 -3.50 15.86 -7.87
N PRO A 320 -3.47 16.98 -7.13
CA PRO A 320 -2.29 17.75 -6.74
C PRO A 320 -1.48 17.19 -5.56
N GLY A 321 -1.84 16.03 -5.00
CA GLY A 321 -1.20 15.47 -3.81
C GLY A 321 -1.97 15.80 -2.53
N ILE A 322 -3.28 15.51 -2.53
CA ILE A 322 -4.22 15.85 -1.45
C ILE A 322 -4.91 14.58 -0.95
N ILE A 323 -5.34 14.60 0.31
CA ILE A 323 -6.23 13.61 0.90
C ILE A 323 -7.65 14.17 0.85
N VAL A 324 -8.60 13.34 0.42
CA VAL A 324 -10.00 13.69 0.24
C VAL A 324 -10.87 12.67 0.96
N ARG A 325 -11.86 13.19 1.70
CA ARG A 325 -12.93 12.42 2.31
C ARG A 325 -14.16 12.46 1.40
N PHE A 326 -14.73 11.30 1.13
CA PHE A 326 -16.00 11.13 0.43
C PHE A 326 -17.05 10.68 1.45
N ALA A 327 -18.05 11.52 1.70
CA ALA A 327 -19.17 11.21 2.59
C ALA A 327 -20.38 10.79 1.75
N PRO A 328 -20.77 9.50 1.74
CA PRO A 328 -22.00 9.08 1.09
C PRO A 328 -23.24 9.71 1.70
N SER A 329 -24.23 10.01 0.86
CA SER A 329 -25.59 10.33 1.30
C SER A 329 -26.19 9.15 2.08
N ALA A 330 -27.22 9.41 2.88
CA ALA A 330 -27.85 8.35 3.70
C ALA A 330 -28.42 7.19 2.87
N ASP A 331 -28.85 7.45 1.63
CA ASP A 331 -29.31 6.45 0.66
C ASP A 331 -28.19 5.89 -0.23
N GLY A 332 -26.97 6.43 -0.11
CA GLY A 332 -25.80 6.10 -0.91
C GLY A 332 -25.94 6.43 -2.40
N ALA A 333 -26.88 7.30 -2.78
CA ALA A 333 -27.11 7.70 -4.17
C ALA A 333 -26.09 8.75 -4.67
N SER A 334 -25.50 9.52 -3.76
CA SER A 334 -24.46 10.50 -4.06
C SER A 334 -23.37 10.47 -3.00
N VAL A 335 -22.23 11.12 -3.28
CA VAL A 335 -21.20 11.38 -2.28
C VAL A 335 -20.78 12.84 -2.33
N THR A 336 -20.47 13.40 -1.16
CA THR A 336 -19.83 14.72 -1.04
C THR A 336 -18.33 14.51 -0.86
N ALA A 337 -17.53 15.09 -1.76
CA ALA A 337 -16.08 15.11 -1.64
C ALA A 337 -15.60 16.36 -0.90
N THR A 338 -14.70 16.21 0.07
CA THR A 338 -14.11 17.31 0.84
C THR A 338 -12.62 17.08 0.97
N GLN A 339 -11.80 18.06 0.56
CA GLN A 339 -10.37 18.03 0.84
C GLN A 339 -10.15 18.05 2.34
N GLU A 340 -9.40 17.08 2.83
CA GLU A 340 -9.07 16.94 4.25
C GLU A 340 -7.63 17.40 4.54
N LEU A 341 -6.69 17.15 3.61
CA LEU A 341 -5.28 17.53 3.76
C LEU A 341 -4.64 17.89 2.41
N ASP A 342 -3.86 18.98 2.36
CA ASP A 342 -2.79 19.11 1.35
C ASP A 342 -1.49 18.58 1.94
N ILE A 343 -0.98 17.48 1.37
CA ILE A 343 0.16 16.75 1.93
C ILE A 343 1.44 17.60 1.88
N LYS A 344 1.60 18.41 0.82
CA LYS A 344 2.82 19.21 0.63
C LYS A 344 2.82 20.40 1.57
N GLU A 345 1.69 21.09 1.71
CA GLU A 345 1.56 22.22 2.65
C GLU A 345 1.75 21.76 4.09
N TYR A 346 1.08 20.66 4.48
CA TYR A 346 1.22 20.06 5.80
C TYR A 346 2.69 19.72 6.13
N LEU A 347 3.40 19.03 5.23
CA LEU A 347 4.80 18.66 5.47
C LEU A 347 5.77 19.84 5.32
N ASN A 348 5.43 20.87 4.54
CA ASN A 348 6.20 22.12 4.51
C ASN A 348 6.20 22.79 5.88
N GLU A 349 5.03 22.92 6.51
CA GLU A 349 4.90 23.47 7.85
C GLU A 349 5.64 22.59 8.87
N ALA A 350 5.43 21.27 8.81
CA ALA A 350 6.06 20.33 9.74
C ALA A 350 7.59 20.30 9.66
N TRP A 351 8.18 20.66 8.52
CA TRP A 351 9.63 20.69 8.30
C TRP A 351 10.22 22.11 8.31
N ASP A 352 9.48 23.11 8.78
CA ASP A 352 9.91 24.52 8.81
C ASP A 352 10.41 25.02 7.44
N THR A 353 9.69 24.63 6.38
CA THR A 353 9.92 25.06 4.99
C THR A 353 8.65 25.61 4.35
N PRO A 354 7.96 26.57 4.99
CA PRO A 354 6.70 27.12 4.48
C PRO A 354 6.88 27.71 3.07
N GLY A 355 5.91 27.45 2.19
CA GLY A 355 5.93 27.92 0.80
C GLY A 355 6.91 27.20 -0.13
N ALA A 356 7.68 26.20 0.35
CA ALA A 356 8.57 25.43 -0.51
C ALA A 356 7.79 24.69 -1.61
N ARG A 357 8.22 24.83 -2.85
CA ARG A 357 7.62 24.12 -3.98
C ARG A 357 8.11 22.68 -4.01
N ARG A 358 7.19 21.73 -3.84
CA ARG A 358 7.47 20.28 -3.96
C ARG A 358 6.93 19.75 -5.28
N ARG A 359 7.72 18.89 -5.94
CA ARG A 359 7.41 18.35 -7.28
C ARG A 359 6.15 17.46 -7.30
N GLY A 360 5.93 16.67 -6.25
CA GLY A 360 4.77 15.80 -6.12
C GLY A 360 4.61 15.27 -4.70
N ALA A 361 3.41 14.81 -4.38
CA ALA A 361 3.11 14.09 -3.16
C ALA A 361 2.16 12.93 -3.49
N ILE A 362 2.54 11.72 -3.11
CA ILE A 362 1.69 10.53 -3.25
C ILE A 362 1.58 9.88 -1.89
N ALA A 363 0.37 9.50 -1.48
CA ALA A 363 0.15 8.77 -0.24
C ALA A 363 -0.83 7.63 -0.45
N ALA A 364 -0.93 6.74 0.54
CA ALA A 364 -1.89 5.65 0.58
C ALA A 364 -1.90 4.82 -0.70
N TYR A 365 -0.73 4.45 -1.23
CA TYR A 365 -0.58 3.69 -2.48
C TYR A 365 -1.55 2.52 -2.61
N ASN A 366 -1.78 1.82 -1.49
CA ASN A 366 -2.70 0.70 -1.35
C ASN A 366 -3.88 1.00 -0.41
N ARG A 367 -3.61 1.42 0.83
CA ARG A 367 -4.63 1.61 1.88
C ARG A 367 -4.21 2.62 2.95
N PHE A 368 -5.20 3.06 3.71
CA PHE A 368 -5.02 3.54 5.08
C PHE A 368 -5.21 2.35 6.03
N LEU A 369 -4.17 1.93 6.73
CA LEU A 369 -4.21 0.79 7.65
C LEU A 369 -4.79 1.26 9.00
N PRO A 370 -5.96 0.75 9.45
CA PRO A 370 -6.43 0.99 10.80
C PRO A 370 -5.49 0.30 11.80
N VAL A 371 -5.06 1.03 12.82
CA VAL A 371 -4.21 0.53 13.91
C VAL A 371 -4.71 1.07 15.25
N THR A 372 -4.50 0.29 16.31
CA THR A 372 -4.73 0.76 17.67
C THR A 372 -3.51 1.56 18.13
N GLU A 373 -3.72 2.81 18.53
CA GLU A 373 -2.67 3.62 19.13
C GLU A 373 -2.26 3.03 20.49
N PRO A 374 -0.96 2.73 20.70
CA PRO A 374 -0.51 2.09 21.93
C PRO A 374 -0.77 2.90 23.21
N ALA A 375 -0.76 4.23 23.13
CA ALA A 375 -0.87 5.10 24.29
C ALA A 375 -2.32 5.32 24.75
N SER A 376 -3.24 5.67 23.82
CA SER A 376 -4.64 5.93 24.16
C SER A 376 -5.57 4.73 23.97
N GLY A 377 -5.16 3.71 23.20
CA GLY A 377 -6.05 2.64 22.74
C GLY A 377 -7.03 3.06 21.64
N ALA A 378 -6.98 4.31 21.15
CA ALA A 378 -7.84 4.78 20.07
C ALA A 378 -7.43 4.17 18.72
N THR A 379 -8.40 3.96 17.84
CA THR A 379 -8.10 3.60 16.44
C THR A 379 -7.64 4.83 15.67
N VAL A 380 -6.49 4.73 15.03
CA VAL A 380 -5.94 5.70 14.06
C VAL A 380 -5.65 4.99 12.73
N TRP A 381 -5.36 5.74 11.67
CA TRP A 381 -5.10 5.17 10.35
C TRP A 381 -3.74 5.58 9.81
N MET A 382 -2.85 4.61 9.60
CA MET A 382 -1.53 4.84 9.03
C MET A 382 -1.53 4.66 7.53
N CYS A 383 -0.87 5.54 6.78
CA CYS A 383 -0.62 5.31 5.36
C CYS A 383 0.78 5.76 4.96
N GLY A 384 1.41 5.01 4.07
CA GLY A 384 2.70 5.40 3.51
C GLY A 384 2.58 6.65 2.65
N ALA A 385 3.63 7.47 2.62
CA ALA A 385 3.70 8.69 1.83
C ALA A 385 5.04 8.82 1.10
N TRP A 386 5.00 9.54 -0.03
CA TRP A 386 6.15 10.03 -0.75
C TRP A 386 6.06 11.55 -0.85
N VAL A 387 6.94 12.22 -0.12
CA VAL A 387 7.26 13.64 -0.31
C VAL A 387 8.76 13.78 -0.11
N GLU A 388 9.45 14.45 -1.05
CA GLU A 388 10.89 14.68 -0.92
C GLU A 388 11.13 15.62 0.26
N ARG A 389 11.89 15.16 1.26
CA ARG A 389 12.28 15.92 2.44
C ARG A 389 13.43 16.89 2.11
N PRO A 390 13.54 18.08 2.75
CA PRO A 390 14.73 18.92 2.64
C PRO A 390 16.00 18.12 2.96
N GLY A 391 17.05 18.24 2.14
CA GLY A 391 18.30 17.47 2.30
C GLY A 391 18.37 16.17 1.50
N SER A 392 17.24 15.60 1.07
CA SER A 392 17.21 14.47 0.12
C SER A 392 17.92 14.85 -1.19
N PRO A 393 18.72 13.95 -1.82
CA PRO A 393 18.83 12.51 -1.55
C PRO A 393 20.03 12.12 -0.68
N ASN A 394 20.40 12.93 0.33
CA ASN A 394 21.51 12.61 1.23
C ASN A 394 21.03 12.21 2.62
N PRO A 395 21.74 11.31 3.33
CA PRO A 395 21.49 11.04 4.74
C PRO A 395 21.62 12.28 5.61
N PRO A 396 20.82 12.41 6.68
CA PRO A 396 19.81 11.44 7.14
C PRO A 396 18.44 11.60 6.46
N ASP A 397 18.29 12.52 5.50
CA ASP A 397 17.01 12.98 4.95
C ASP A 397 16.51 12.20 3.72
N ASN A 398 17.17 11.11 3.36
CA ASN A 398 16.85 10.28 2.19
C ASN A 398 16.05 8.99 2.48
N GLY A 399 15.45 8.88 3.67
CA GLY A 399 14.43 7.91 4.02
C GLY A 399 13.06 8.12 3.33
N SER A 400 12.01 7.59 3.94
CA SER A 400 10.61 7.73 3.48
C SER A 400 9.71 8.24 4.60
N CYS A 401 8.45 8.57 4.30
CA CYS A 401 7.49 9.09 5.28
C CYS A 401 6.21 8.24 5.32
N TYR A 402 5.46 8.42 6.39
CA TYR A 402 4.08 7.95 6.52
C TYR A 402 3.27 8.99 7.30
N LEU A 403 1.95 8.97 7.08
CA LEU A 403 0.99 9.81 7.76
C LEU A 403 0.18 8.96 8.75
N ILE A 404 -0.28 9.59 9.82
CA ILE A 404 -1.16 9.01 10.84
C ILE A 404 -2.38 9.91 10.92
N ARG A 405 -3.54 9.40 10.51
CA ARG A 405 -4.81 10.11 10.59
C ARG A 405 -5.54 9.75 11.87
N HIS A 406 -5.98 10.75 12.62
CA HIS A 406 -6.79 10.61 13.81
C HIS A 406 -8.29 10.58 13.50
N GLN A 407 -9.11 10.20 14.46
CA GLN A 407 -10.57 10.08 14.27
C GLN A 407 -11.23 11.41 13.91
N ASP A 408 -10.73 12.52 14.46
CA ASP A 408 -11.22 13.88 14.22
C ASP A 408 -10.78 14.46 12.85
N GLY A 409 -9.99 13.71 12.07
CA GLY A 409 -9.46 14.15 10.79
C GLY A 409 -8.17 14.96 10.88
N SER A 410 -7.58 15.12 12.06
CA SER A 410 -6.22 15.66 12.21
C SER A 410 -5.17 14.63 11.81
N TYR A 411 -3.94 15.10 11.56
CA TYR A 411 -2.84 14.28 11.07
C TYR A 411 -1.56 14.49 11.87
N ASP A 412 -0.86 13.39 12.13
CA ASP A 412 0.55 13.33 12.48
C ASP A 412 1.34 12.68 11.32
N TRP A 413 2.68 12.66 11.42
CA TRP A 413 3.54 12.00 10.46
C TRP A 413 4.74 11.36 11.13
N GLY A 414 5.30 10.33 10.52
CA GLY A 414 6.55 9.73 10.97
C GLY A 414 7.54 9.52 9.83
N TYR A 415 8.78 9.25 10.22
CA TYR A 415 9.91 9.14 9.31
C TYR A 415 10.55 7.75 9.37
N ILE A 416 10.75 7.15 8.21
CA ILE A 416 11.32 5.81 8.03
C ILE A 416 12.80 5.97 7.71
N ASN A 417 13.65 5.71 8.70
CA ASN A 417 15.10 5.63 8.53
C ASN A 417 15.73 4.65 9.52
N ASP A 418 16.76 3.93 9.09
CA ASP A 418 17.60 3.13 9.99
C ASP A 418 18.99 3.78 10.05
N PRO A 419 19.36 4.46 11.14
CA PRO A 419 20.68 5.07 11.29
C PRO A 419 21.84 4.06 11.30
N ALA A 420 21.59 2.79 11.64
CA ALA A 420 22.60 1.74 11.59
C ALA A 420 22.85 1.23 10.15
N HIS A 421 21.85 1.38 9.28
CA HIS A 421 21.94 1.06 7.85
C HIS A 421 21.42 2.23 7.00
N PRO A 422 22.15 3.38 7.01
CA PRO A 422 21.69 4.56 6.29
C PRO A 422 21.64 4.29 4.79
N VAL A 423 20.62 4.84 4.13
CA VAL A 423 20.54 4.81 2.67
C VAL A 423 21.73 5.59 2.09
N PRO A 424 22.49 5.09 1.12
CA PRO A 424 23.67 5.80 0.60
C PRO A 424 23.36 7.20 0.06
N ALA A 425 24.32 8.12 0.15
CA ALA A 425 24.20 9.45 -0.45
C ALA A 425 23.93 9.35 -1.96
N GLY A 426 22.99 10.18 -2.45
CA GLY A 426 22.51 10.12 -3.83
C GLY A 426 21.38 9.11 -4.06
N GLN A 427 21.10 8.23 -3.10
CA GLN A 427 19.98 7.28 -3.13
C GLN A 427 18.88 7.68 -2.14
N ARG A 428 17.70 7.07 -2.26
CA ARG A 428 16.54 7.33 -1.40
C ARG A 428 15.58 6.15 -1.39
N LEU A 429 14.83 6.00 -0.30
CA LEU A 429 13.77 4.98 -0.20
C LEU A 429 12.61 5.25 -1.16
N THR A 430 12.24 6.51 -1.38
CA THR A 430 11.14 6.92 -2.28
C THR A 430 9.83 6.16 -2.08
N GLY A 431 8.91 6.71 -1.30
CA GLY A 431 7.52 6.24 -1.24
C GLY A 431 7.33 4.94 -0.47
N CYS A 432 6.64 5.05 0.65
CA CYS A 432 6.13 3.91 1.39
C CYS A 432 4.83 3.44 0.72
N ARG A 433 4.83 2.22 0.16
CA ARG A 433 3.69 1.67 -0.59
C ARG A 433 2.69 0.96 0.30
N ASP A 434 3.17 0.23 1.29
CA ASP A 434 2.30 -0.49 2.21
C ASP A 434 2.85 -0.54 3.62
N ILE A 435 1.95 -0.76 4.57
CA ILE A 435 2.23 -0.91 6.00
C ILE A 435 1.39 -2.10 6.46
N GLU A 436 1.98 -2.99 7.26
CA GLU A 436 1.29 -4.15 7.81
C GLU A 436 1.67 -4.37 9.28
N PRO A 437 0.72 -4.64 10.20
CA PRO A 437 1.05 -5.04 11.56
C PRO A 437 1.87 -6.33 11.56
N SER A 438 2.77 -6.47 12.53
CA SER A 438 3.50 -7.72 12.68
C SER A 438 2.53 -8.88 12.99
N PRO A 439 2.58 -9.98 12.21
CA PRO A 439 1.79 -11.18 12.49
C PRO A 439 2.46 -12.09 13.53
N PHE A 440 3.64 -11.72 14.06
CA PHE A 440 4.45 -12.58 14.90
C PHE A 440 4.05 -12.50 16.39
N PRO A 441 4.13 -13.63 17.13
CA PRO A 441 3.81 -13.66 18.56
C PRO A 441 4.59 -12.62 19.36
N GLY A 442 3.90 -11.88 20.24
CA GLY A 442 4.50 -10.87 21.13
C GLY A 442 4.77 -9.50 20.49
N GLU A 443 4.52 -9.32 19.19
CA GLU A 443 4.70 -8.06 18.47
C GLU A 443 3.39 -7.29 18.18
N THR A 444 2.24 -7.90 18.46
CA THR A 444 0.91 -7.30 18.24
C THR A 444 0.79 -5.96 18.95
N GLY A 445 0.39 -4.93 18.22
CA GLY A 445 0.24 -3.55 18.74
C GLY A 445 1.56 -2.86 19.07
N ARG A 446 2.71 -3.47 18.74
CA ARG A 446 4.05 -2.94 19.06
C ARG A 446 4.94 -2.76 17.84
N SER A 447 4.74 -3.55 16.80
CA SER A 447 5.59 -3.53 15.61
C SER A 447 4.79 -3.63 14.32
N TRP A 448 5.29 -2.94 13.30
CA TRP A 448 4.73 -2.88 11.96
C TRP A 448 5.86 -2.99 10.93
N TYR A 449 5.56 -3.55 9.78
CA TYR A 449 6.45 -3.63 8.64
C TYR A 449 6.02 -2.62 7.59
N PHE A 450 6.99 -1.93 7.01
CA PHE A 450 6.80 -0.89 6.02
C PHE A 450 7.57 -1.27 4.78
N CYS A 451 6.95 -1.19 3.61
CA CYS A 451 7.62 -1.53 2.36
C CYS A 451 7.43 -0.45 1.31
N GLY A 452 8.30 -0.45 0.30
CA GLY A 452 8.08 0.44 -0.82
C GLY A 452 9.18 0.47 -1.85
N TYR A 453 9.41 1.69 -2.30
CA TYR A 453 10.07 2.12 -3.53
C TYR A 453 9.06 2.41 -4.66
N ASP A 454 9.18 3.61 -5.21
CA ASP A 454 8.53 4.04 -6.45
C ASP A 454 9.57 4.68 -7.36
N GLY A 455 9.94 3.98 -8.43
CA GLY A 455 10.99 4.43 -9.34
C GLY A 455 10.58 5.61 -10.25
N GLY A 456 9.30 6.03 -10.25
CA GLY A 456 8.85 7.16 -11.07
C GLY A 456 9.13 7.00 -12.58
N ALA A 457 9.16 5.75 -13.07
CA ALA A 457 9.57 5.32 -14.41
C ALA A 457 11.07 5.46 -14.75
N GLY A 458 11.93 5.78 -13.78
CA GLY A 458 13.38 5.77 -13.95
C GLY A 458 14.00 4.37 -13.84
N PRO A 459 15.26 4.21 -14.26
CA PRO A 459 16.01 2.96 -14.08
C PRO A 459 16.13 2.62 -12.60
N SER A 460 15.96 1.35 -12.26
CA SER A 460 16.02 0.87 -10.88
C SER A 460 16.63 -0.51 -10.85
N HIS A 461 17.27 -0.88 -9.75
CA HIS A 461 17.75 -2.24 -9.56
C HIS A 461 18.00 -2.52 -8.08
N ASN A 462 17.44 -3.61 -7.55
CA ASN A 462 17.53 -3.99 -6.14
C ASN A 462 17.23 -2.79 -5.20
N THR A 463 16.17 -2.06 -5.51
CA THR A 463 15.74 -0.86 -4.77
C THR A 463 14.57 -1.13 -3.84
N ALA A 464 13.93 -2.31 -3.94
CA ALA A 464 12.87 -2.71 -3.04
C ALA A 464 13.35 -2.70 -1.59
N TRP A 465 12.53 -2.24 -0.65
CA TRP A 465 12.90 -2.21 0.76
C TRP A 465 11.76 -2.60 1.66
N ILE A 466 12.12 -3.18 2.81
CA ILE A 466 11.23 -3.47 3.93
C ILE A 466 11.95 -3.08 5.22
N TYR A 467 11.28 -2.31 6.08
CA TYR A 467 11.75 -1.90 7.40
C TYR A 467 10.75 -2.37 8.46
N ARG A 468 11.25 -2.84 9.60
CA ARG A 468 10.46 -3.09 10.80
C ARG A 468 10.49 -1.82 11.67
N GLY A 469 9.33 -1.26 11.95
CA GLY A 469 9.14 -0.14 12.88
C GLY A 469 8.59 -0.64 14.20
N GLU A 470 9.17 -0.23 15.32
CA GLU A 470 8.69 -0.57 16.66
C GLU A 470 8.44 0.66 17.54
N VAL A 471 7.44 0.58 18.40
CA VAL A 471 7.24 1.59 19.45
C VAL A 471 8.42 1.51 20.42
N ALA A 472 9.07 2.64 20.68
CA ALA A 472 10.11 2.71 21.68
C ALA A 472 9.51 2.36 23.05
N HIS A 473 10.10 1.40 23.77
CA HIS A 473 9.81 1.26 25.20
C HIS A 473 10.30 2.51 25.91
N GLU A 474 9.41 3.20 26.62
CA GLU A 474 9.84 4.10 27.67
C GLU A 474 10.47 3.20 28.74
N GLU A 475 11.80 3.21 28.84
CA GLU A 475 12.46 2.75 30.04
C GLU A 475 11.89 3.61 31.18
N SER A 476 11.08 2.99 32.03
CA SER A 476 10.68 3.60 33.28
C SER A 476 11.96 3.84 34.06
N ALA A 477 12.39 5.09 34.14
CA ALA A 477 13.44 5.50 35.05
C ALA A 477 12.99 5.11 36.47
N GLN A 478 13.57 4.04 37.00
CA GLN A 478 13.48 3.69 38.42
C GLN A 478 14.41 4.57 39.24
#